data_AF-A0A527VM76-F1
#
_entry.id   AF-A0A527VM76-F1
#
_cell.length_a   1.000
_cell.length_b   1.000
_cell.length_c   1.000
_cell.angle_alpha   90.00
_cell.angle_beta   90.00
_cell.angle_gamma   90.00
#
_symmetry.space_group_name_H-M   'P 1'
#
loop_
_entity.id
_entity.type
_entity.pdbx_description
1 polymer ?
#
loop_
_entity_poly.entity_id
_entity_poly.type
_entity_poly.pdbx_seq_one_letter_code
_entity_poly.pdbx_strand_id
1 'polypeptide(L)' 'QAPHLTSGPLKNAMARAFQQSGTRADEMDLLSLYDCYTIMVATTIEDAGLCAPGAFGAWLGGHDLSHKGDKPLNTHG' A
#
# COMPACT_ATOMS: atom_id res chain seq x y z
N GLN A 1 -17.20 15.35 -10.54
CA GLN A 1 -16.41 14.43 -11.39
C GLN A 1 -16.60 13.01 -10.89
N ALA A 2 -16.66 12.02 -11.77
CA ALA A 2 -16.65 10.62 -11.37
C ALA A 2 -15.26 10.26 -10.80
N PRO A 3 -15.17 9.44 -9.75
CA PRO A 3 -13.89 9.00 -9.21
C PRO A 3 -13.11 8.18 -10.24
N HIS A 4 -11.77 8.23 -10.17
CA HIS A 4 -10.93 7.35 -10.98
C HIS A 4 -11.21 5.89 -10.59
N LEU A 5 -11.63 5.09 -11.56
CA LEU A 5 -11.94 3.67 -11.37
C LEU A 5 -10.70 2.81 -11.07
N THR A 6 -9.51 3.36 -11.31
CA THR A 6 -8.21 2.72 -11.11
C THR A 6 -7.52 3.14 -9.81
N SER A 7 -8.24 3.84 -8.92
CA SER A 7 -7.78 4.20 -7.58
C SER A 7 -8.75 3.67 -6.54
N GLY A 8 -8.22 3.20 -5.42
CA GLY A 8 -8.97 2.66 -4.31
C GLY A 8 -9.61 3.73 -3.43
N PRO A 9 -10.63 3.35 -2.64
CA PRO A 9 -11.37 4.29 -1.79
C PRO A 9 -10.50 4.90 -0.67
N LEU A 10 -9.35 4.30 -0.36
CA LEU A 10 -8.49 4.69 0.76
C LEU A 10 -7.52 5.84 0.44
N LYS A 11 -7.29 6.16 -0.84
CA LYS A 11 -6.25 7.12 -1.27
C LYS A 11 -6.31 8.45 -0.54
N ASN A 12 -7.50 9.05 -0.46
CA ASN A 12 -7.69 10.35 0.20
C ASN A 12 -7.46 10.28 1.72
N ALA A 13 -7.84 9.16 2.36
CA ALA A 13 -7.64 8.97 3.78
C ALA A 13 -6.14 8.79 4.10
N MET A 14 -5.41 8.00 3.29
CA MET A 14 -3.96 7.84 3.42
C MET A 14 -3.23 9.16 3.23
N ALA A 15 -3.54 9.91 2.16
CA ALA A 15 -2.90 11.20 1.89
C ALA A 15 -3.09 12.18 3.07
N ARG A 16 -4.29 12.23 3.65
CA ARG A 16 -4.56 13.03 4.85
C ARG A 16 -3.75 12.55 6.05
N ALA A 17 -3.70 11.24 6.30
CA ALA A 17 -2.96 10.68 7.43
C ALA A 17 -1.46 10.99 7.34
N PHE A 18 -0.84 10.79 6.17
CA PHE A 18 0.57 11.13 5.92
C PHE A 18 0.85 12.62 6.04
N GLN A 19 -0.06 13.48 5.57
CA GLN A 19 0.05 14.93 5.78
C GLN A 19 0.01 15.30 7.27
N GLN A 20 -0.82 14.63 8.06
CA GLN A 20 -0.96 14.88 9.50
C GLN A 20 0.25 14.41 10.30
N SER A 21 0.80 13.23 9.96
CA SER A 21 1.97 12.68 10.65
C SER A 21 3.29 13.30 10.18
N GLY A 22 3.32 13.88 8.98
CA GLY A 22 4.55 14.32 8.33
C GLY A 22 5.42 13.14 7.86
N THR A 23 4.86 11.95 7.73
CA THR A 23 5.55 10.73 7.28
C THR A 23 5.09 10.31 5.88
N ARG A 24 5.76 9.32 5.30
CA ARG A 24 5.49 8.76 3.97
C ARG A 24 5.32 7.24 4.01
N ALA A 25 4.67 6.67 3.00
CA ALA A 25 4.41 5.24 2.96
C ALA A 25 5.69 4.37 2.94
N ASP A 26 6.76 4.83 2.29
CA ASP A 26 8.03 4.12 2.20
C ASP A 26 8.82 4.11 3.52
N GLU A 27 8.48 5.00 4.45
CA GLU A 27 9.02 5.07 5.82
C GLU A 27 8.32 4.10 6.78
N MET A 28 7.29 3.39 6.33
CA MET A 28 6.58 2.41 7.17
C MET A 28 7.39 1.12 7.29
N ASP A 29 7.65 0.72 8.55
CA ASP A 29 8.32 -0.54 8.91
C ASP A 29 7.35 -1.75 8.96
N LEU A 30 6.05 -1.49 8.89
CA LEU A 30 4.99 -2.50 8.84
C LEU A 30 3.86 -2.03 7.94
N LEU A 31 3.43 -2.89 7.04
CA LEU A 31 2.23 -2.69 6.23
C LEU A 31 1.11 -3.58 6.79
N SER A 32 0.12 -2.95 7.42
CA SER A 32 -1.09 -3.65 7.88
C SER A 32 -2.27 -3.15 7.07
N LEU A 33 -2.58 -3.85 5.99
CA LEU A 33 -3.51 -3.42 4.94
C LEU A 33 -4.74 -4.33 4.91
N TYR A 34 -5.91 -3.74 4.69
CA TYR A 34 -7.15 -4.50 4.53
C TYR A 34 -7.12 -5.31 3.23
N ASP A 35 -7.35 -6.62 3.33
CA ASP A 35 -7.02 -7.59 2.29
C ASP A 35 -8.16 -8.59 2.00
N CYS A 36 -9.41 -8.11 2.01
CA CYS A 36 -10.57 -8.94 1.63
C CYS A 36 -10.43 -9.61 0.26
N TYR A 37 -9.62 -9.03 -0.63
CA TYR A 37 -9.10 -9.63 -1.87
C TYR A 37 -7.70 -9.08 -2.17
N THR A 38 -6.86 -9.85 -2.85
CA THR A 38 -5.48 -9.45 -3.20
C THR A 38 -5.42 -8.12 -3.97
N ILE A 39 -6.43 -7.82 -4.79
CA ILE A 39 -6.50 -6.55 -5.55
C ILE A 39 -6.61 -5.32 -4.64
N MET A 40 -7.21 -5.45 -3.45
CA MET A 40 -7.27 -4.35 -2.49
C MET A 40 -5.89 -3.99 -1.96
N VAL A 41 -5.06 -5.00 -1.67
CA VAL A 41 -3.66 -4.82 -1.25
C VAL A 41 -2.87 -4.15 -2.37
N ALA A 42 -2.99 -4.67 -3.60
CA ALA A 42 -2.32 -4.12 -4.78
C ALA A 42 -2.63 -2.63 -4.98
N THR A 43 -3.92 -2.30 -5.02
CA THR A 43 -4.39 -0.93 -5.25
C THR A 43 -3.96 -0.01 -4.11
N THR A 44 -3.96 -0.49 -2.87
CA THR A 44 -3.55 0.31 -1.70
C THR A 44 -2.05 0.63 -1.76
N ILE A 45 -1.21 -0.33 -2.13
CA ILE A 45 0.24 -0.14 -2.28
C ILE A 45 0.56 0.85 -3.40
N GLU A 46 -0.13 0.73 -4.54
CA GLU A 46 0.01 1.66 -5.67
C GLU A 46 -0.47 3.07 -5.31
N ASP A 47 -1.62 3.20 -4.65
CA ASP A 47 -2.16 4.50 -4.23
C ASP A 47 -1.35 5.16 -3.11
N ALA A 48 -0.71 4.37 -2.25
CA ALA A 48 0.23 4.84 -1.24
C ALA A 48 1.55 5.34 -1.84
N GLY A 49 1.81 5.04 -3.12
CA GLY A 49 3.01 5.47 -3.84
C GLY A 49 4.25 4.62 -3.58
N LEU A 50 4.09 3.41 -3.04
CA LEU A 50 5.19 2.44 -2.87
C LEU A 50 5.66 1.88 -4.21
N CYS A 51 4.78 1.81 -5.20
CA CYS A 51 5.10 1.54 -6.59
C CYS A 51 4.16 2.31 -7.53
N ALA A 52 4.52 2.38 -8.81
CA ALA A 52 3.65 2.96 -9.83
C ALA A 52 2.38 2.10 -10.06
N PRO A 53 1.28 2.69 -10.55
CA PRO A 53 0.09 1.94 -10.94
C PRO A 53 0.41 0.82 -11.94
N GLY A 54 -0.09 -0.39 -11.68
CA GLY A 54 0.19 -1.60 -12.47
C GLY A 54 1.56 -2.25 -12.19
N ALA A 55 2.37 -1.70 -11.29
CA ALA A 55 3.71 -2.23 -10.97
C ALA A 55 3.71 -3.16 -9.73
N PHE A 56 2.56 -3.40 -9.10
CA PHE A 56 2.47 -4.18 -7.86
C PHE A 56 3.16 -5.55 -7.92
N GLY A 57 3.02 -6.29 -9.03
CA GLY A 57 3.63 -7.61 -9.16
C GLY A 57 5.17 -7.58 -9.13
N ALA A 58 5.78 -6.57 -9.76
CA ALA A 58 7.23 -6.38 -9.73
C ALA A 58 7.70 -5.93 -8.35
N TRP A 59 6.92 -5.06 -7.69
CA TRP A 59 7.19 -4.62 -6.33
C TRP A 59 7.18 -5.81 -5.34
N LEU A 60 6.16 -6.66 -5.40
CA LEU A 60 6.07 -7.92 -4.65
C LEU A 60 7.31 -8.79 -4.81
N GLY A 61 7.76 -9.00 -6.06
CA GLY A 61 8.92 -9.83 -6.35
C GLY A 61 10.26 -9.23 -5.90
N GLY A 62 10.29 -7.92 -5.61
CA GLY A 62 11.48 -7.19 -5.17
C GLY A 62 11.62 -7.06 -3.65
N HIS A 63 10.63 -7.47 -2.87
CA HIS A 63 10.58 -7.28 -1.42
C HIS A 63 10.32 -8.60 -0.68
N ASP A 64 10.89 -8.74 0.51
CA ASP A 64 10.48 -9.78 1.46
C ASP A 64 9.32 -9.26 2.29
N LEU A 65 8.15 -9.87 2.10
CA LEU A 65 6.91 -9.49 2.80
C LEU A 65 6.68 -10.27 4.10
N SER A 66 7.57 -11.21 4.43
CA SER A 66 7.49 -11.96 5.68
C SER A 66 7.72 -11.05 6.89
N HIS A 67 7.41 -11.55 8.09
CA HIS A 67 7.66 -10.83 9.35
C HIS A 67 9.13 -10.48 9.62
N LYS A 68 10.08 -11.01 8.83
CA LYS A 68 11.52 -10.70 8.93
C LYS A 68 12.03 -9.86 7.75
N GLY A 69 11.16 -9.58 6.79
CA GLY A 69 11.52 -8.92 5.55
C GLY A 69 11.68 -7.41 5.69
N ASP A 70 11.99 -6.77 4.57
CA ASP A 70 12.16 -5.32 4.48
C ASP A 70 10.83 -4.58 4.29
N LYS A 71 9.78 -5.29 3.87
CA LYS A 71 8.40 -4.79 3.86
C LYS A 71 7.42 -5.79 4.49
N PRO A 72 7.50 -6.05 5.82
CA PRO A 72 6.56 -6.94 6.50
C PRO A 72 5.12 -6.53 6.22
N LEU A 73 4.34 -7.44 5.66
CA LEU A 73 2.95 -7.22 5.27
C LEU A 73 2.02 -8.20 5.98
N ASN A 74 0.98 -7.69 6.63
CA ASN A 74 -0.07 -8.48 7.28
C ASN A 74 0.50 -9.67 8.07
N THR A 75 1.45 -9.38 8.99
CA THR A 75 2.17 -10.43 9.74
C THR A 75 1.28 -11.27 10.66
N HIS A 76 0.01 -10.89 10.80
CA HIS A 76 -1.02 -11.61 11.54
C HIS A 76 -1.73 -12.69 10.70
N GLY A 77 -1.44 -12.78 9.41
CA GLY A 77 -2.16 -13.60 8.42
C GLY A 77 -3.15 -12.78 7.61
#